data_AF-A0A1G8AZ57-F1
#
_entry.id   AF-A0A1G8AZ57-F1
#
_cell.length_a   1.000
_cell.length_b   1.000
_cell.length_c   1.000
_cell.angle_alpha   90.00
_cell.angle_beta   90.00
_cell.angle_gamma   90.00
#
_symmetry.space_group_name_H-M   'P 1'
#
loop_
_entity.id
_entity.type
_entity.pdbx_description
1 polymer ?
#
loop_
_entity_poly.entity_id
_entity_poly.type
_entity_poly.pdbx_seq_one_letter_code
_entity_poly.pdbx_strand_id
1 'polypeptide(L)' 'MTENSESFRHLCEIQYVLDLPDRAERIKYLDGVEKKRGSEAANKLRSDVYDEYKRRKNGSCAGSR' A
#
# COMPACT_ATOMS: atom_id res chain seq x y z
N MET A 1 13.89 21.71 2.79
CA MET A 1 13.22 20.44 3.15
C MET A 1 11.99 20.33 2.28
N THR A 2 12.05 19.55 1.19
CA THR A 2 10.98 19.46 0.19
C THR A 2 10.03 18.33 0.54
N GLU A 3 9.08 18.63 1.43
CA GLU A 3 8.01 17.74 1.93
C GLU A 3 6.97 17.34 0.85
N ASN A 4 7.22 17.64 -0.43
CA ASN A 4 6.30 17.37 -1.54
C ASN A 4 6.72 16.21 -2.45
N SER A 5 7.73 15.43 -2.03
CA SER A 5 8.29 14.32 -2.79
C SER A 5 7.22 13.26 -3.03
N GLU A 6 7.01 12.88 -4.28
CA GLU A 6 6.02 11.87 -4.68
C GLU A 6 6.19 10.54 -3.92
N SER A 7 7.41 10.24 -3.50
CA SER A 7 7.75 9.11 -2.62
C SER A 7 7.04 9.17 -1.26
N PHE A 8 6.91 10.35 -0.64
CA PHE A 8 6.21 10.49 0.64
C PHE A 8 4.70 10.28 0.47
N ARG A 9 4.12 10.86 -0.59
CA ARG A 9 2.70 10.65 -0.93
C ARG A 9 2.41 9.18 -1.22
N HIS A 10 3.32 8.48 -1.87
CA HIS A 10 3.20 7.05 -2.14
C HIS A 10 3.22 6.21 -0.85
N LEU A 11 4.11 6.51 0.10
CA LEU A 11 4.15 5.84 1.40
C LEU A 11 2.87 6.06 2.21
N CYS A 12 2.33 7.29 2.22
CA CYS A 12 1.04 7.56 2.84
C CYS A 12 -0.10 6.78 2.17
N GLU A 13 -0.07 6.66 0.83
CA GLU A 13 -1.07 5.90 0.06
C GLU A 13 -1.02 4.40 0.41
N ILE A 14 0.17 3.83 0.58
CA ILE A 14 0.36 2.44 1.03
C ILE A 14 -0.22 2.24 2.44
N GLN A 15 0.10 3.13 3.39
CA GLN A 15 -0.41 3.06 4.75
C GLN A 15 -1.92 3.19 4.82
N TYR A 16 -2.50 4.10 4.04
CA TYR A 16 -3.95 4.26 3.94
C TYR A 16 -4.62 2.96 3.45
N VAL A 17 -4.11 2.34 2.39
CA VAL A 17 -4.66 1.08 1.86
C VAL A 17 -4.53 -0.07 2.87
N LEU A 18 -3.46 -0.10 3.66
CA LEU A 18 -3.27 -1.11 4.70
C LEU A 18 -4.18 -0.92 5.92
N ASP A 19 -4.56 0.32 6.23
CA ASP A 19 -5.45 0.67 7.34
C ASP A 19 -6.91 0.35 7.03
N LEU A 20 -7.30 0.31 5.75
CA LEU A 20 -8.64 -0.08 5.33
C LEU A 20 -9.00 -1.47 5.89
N PRO A 21 -10.06 -1.60 6.70
CA PRO A 21 -10.38 -2.83 7.42
C PRO A 21 -10.92 -3.92 6.48
N ASP A 22 -11.60 -3.52 5.41
CA ASP A 22 -12.27 -4.45 4.51
C ASP A 22 -11.52 -4.65 3.18
N ARG A 23 -11.53 -5.90 2.70
CA ARG A 23 -10.87 -6.27 1.44
C ARG A 23 -11.53 -5.60 0.23
N ALA A 24 -12.85 -5.43 0.22
CA ALA A 24 -13.56 -4.79 -0.88
C ALA A 24 -13.23 -3.30 -0.98
N GLU A 25 -13.06 -2.60 0.15
CA GLU A 25 -12.61 -1.21 0.19
C GLU A 25 -11.22 -1.04 -0.45
N ARG A 26 -10.28 -1.95 -0.13
CA ARG A 26 -8.95 -1.96 -0.75
C ARG A 26 -9.02 -2.19 -2.25
N ILE A 27 -9.85 -3.13 -2.70
CA ILE A 27 -10.04 -3.43 -4.13
C ILE A 27 -10.63 -2.20 -4.85
N LYS A 28 -11.65 -1.56 -4.29
CA LYS A 28 -12.25 -0.34 -4.84
C LYS A 28 -11.23 0.79 -4.95
N TYR A 29 -10.38 0.97 -3.94
CA TYR A 29 -9.34 1.99 -3.98
C TYR A 29 -8.33 1.72 -5.11
N LEU A 30 -7.85 0.49 -5.22
CA LEU A 30 -6.90 0.08 -6.26
C LEU A 30 -7.49 0.18 -7.68
N ASP A 31 -8.77 -0.15 -7.85
CA ASP A 31 -9.51 0.06 -9.11
C ASP A 31 -9.62 1.56 -9.45
N GLY A 32 -9.86 2.41 -8.45
CA GLY A 32 -9.83 3.86 -8.63
C GLY A 32 -8.46 4.39 -9.03
N VAL A 33 -7.37 3.83 -8.50
CA VAL A 33 -6.00 4.16 -8.90
C VAL A 33 -5.72 3.72 -10.33
N GLU A 34 -6.17 2.51 -10.70
CA GLU A 34 -6.04 1.97 -12.06
C GLU A 34 -6.74 2.88 -13.09
N LYS A 35 -7.94 3.35 -12.79
CA LYS A 35 -8.71 4.28 -13.64
C LYS A 35 -8.08 5.67 -13.76
N LYS A 36 -7.43 6.16 -12.71
CA LYS A 36 -6.86 7.53 -12.66
C LYS A 36 -5.43 7.63 -13.18
N ARG A 37 -4.59 6.64 -12.85
CA ARG A 37 -3.13 6.66 -13.10
C ARG A 37 -2.66 5.53 -14.03
N GLY A 38 -3.53 4.57 -14.35
CA GLY A 38 -3.24 3.43 -15.21
C GLY A 38 -2.83 2.17 -14.44
N SER A 39 -2.85 1.05 -15.16
CA SER A 39 -2.60 -0.29 -14.62
C SER A 39 -1.20 -0.47 -14.04
N GLU A 40 -0.18 0.18 -14.61
CA GLU A 40 1.18 0.13 -14.06
C GLU A 40 1.28 0.72 -12.65
N ALA A 41 0.71 1.91 -12.44
CA ALA A 41 0.72 2.58 -11.14
C ALA A 41 -0.07 1.78 -10.09
N ALA A 42 -1.22 1.21 -10.49
CA ALA A 42 -2.03 0.37 -9.61
C ALA A 42 -1.32 -0.95 -9.25
N ASN A 43 -0.64 -1.58 -10.21
CA ASN A 43 0.12 -2.81 -9.96
C ASN A 43 1.34 -2.57 -9.06
N LYS A 44 2.03 -1.44 -9.24
CA LYS A 44 3.10 -1.04 -8.34
C LYS A 44 2.58 -0.88 -6.92
N LEU A 45 1.53 -0.07 -6.73
CA LEU A 45 0.90 0.13 -5.42
C LEU A 45 0.42 -1.20 -4.79
N ARG A 46 -0.16 -2.12 -5.58
CA ARG A 46 -0.53 -3.46 -5.11
C ARG A 46 0.66 -4.24 -4.58
N SER A 47 1.77 -4.23 -5.31
CA SER A 47 2.99 -4.95 -4.92
C SER A 47 3.59 -4.36 -3.64
N ASP A 48 3.70 -3.03 -3.54
CA ASP A 48 4.24 -2.34 -2.37
C ASP A 48 3.37 -2.54 -1.12
N VAL A 49 2.04 -2.47 -1.26
CA VAL A 49 1.09 -2.78 -0.19
C VAL A 49 1.25 -4.22 0.30
N TYR A 50 1.45 -5.17 -0.62
CA TYR A 50 1.64 -6.57 -0.26
C TYR A 50 2.97 -6.82 0.45
N ASP A 51 4.07 -6.20 0.01
CA ASP A 51 5.38 -6.29 0.69
C ASP A 51 5.29 -5.74 2.11
N GLU A 52 4.69 -4.55 2.28
CA GLU A 52 4.52 -3.90 3.58
C GLU A 52 3.59 -4.71 4.51
N TYR A 53 2.50 -5.28 3.98
CA TYR A 53 1.66 -6.22 4.74
C TYR A 53 2.46 -7.44 5.21
N LYS A 54 3.25 -8.03 4.32
CA LYS A 54 4.11 -9.18 4.63
C LYS A 54 5.17 -8.80 5.65
N ARG A 55 5.76 -7.60 5.59
CA ARG A 55 6.69 -7.09 6.61
C ARG A 55 6.02 -6.96 7.96
N ARG A 56 4.83 -6.36 8.05
CA ARG A 56 4.06 -6.25 9.31
C ARG A 56 3.71 -7.63 9.89
N LYS A 57 3.31 -8.56 9.02
CA LYS A 57 2.98 -9.94 9.39
C LYS A 57 4.20 -10.74 9.84
N ASN A 58 5.32 -10.65 9.11
CA ASN A 58 6.57 -11.33 9.44
C ASN A 58 7.25 -10.71 10.66
N GLY A 59 7.14 -9.40 10.87
CA GLY A 59 7.58 -8.71 12.09
C GLY A 59 6.78 -9.09 13.33
N SER A 60 5.58 -9.67 13.16
CA SER A 60 4.78 -10.23 14.26
C SER A 60 5.24 -11.64 14.70
N CYS A 61 6.29 -12.19 14.08
CA CYS A 61 7.01 -13.38 14.54
C CYS A 61 8.52 -13.10 14.69
N ALA A 62 8.89 -12.14 15.54
CA ALA A 62 10.23 -12.07 16.14
C ALA A 62 10.19 -12.43 17.64
N GLY A 63 9.28 -13.33 18.01
CA GLY A 63 9.35 -14.11 19.24
C GLY A 63 9.29 -15.59 18.83
N SER A 64 10.24 -16.38 19.33
CA SER A 64 10.44 -17.82 19.10
C SER A 64 11.37 -18.21 17.94
N ARG A 65 12.68 -18.11 18.18
CA ARG A 65 13.51 -19.31 18.38
C ARG A 65 14.83 -18.98 19.08
#